data_AF-A0A0D0S5V2-F1
#
_entry.id   AF-A0A0D0S5V2-F1
#
_cell.length_a   1.000
_cell.length_b   1.000
_cell.length_c   1.000
_cell.angle_alpha   90.00
_cell.angle_beta   90.00
_cell.angle_gamma   90.00
#
_symmetry.space_group_name_H-M   'P 1'
#
loop_
_entity.id
_entity.type
_entity.pdbx_description
1 polymer ?
#
loop_
_entity_poly.entity_id
_entity_poly.type
_entity_poly.pdbx_seq_one_letter_code
_entity_poly.pdbx_strand_id
1 'polypeptide(L)'
;MSTEKEILITNLSFELTRKCNRNCDFCFRGKAENKDISKEIIDKTFDEVKDYTLLTIELTGGEPFLNEDGLCYVVDKIIKNHIKLFNLTIFTNATIINPKIKESLEKLGQYIKSFLESEQGENLKKIHSEEVWTKKNYDFSEGEYINVIVSRYQHENEQCIDNFVDVYRSDFVGVVEQEEYTSNNTVLVDDETKFSDFHRDKPLSVIRAKHCIIDDGMARSILINEPISISVNGEVYLGKCIRYSKIKDNLLFNVFDLRGNFFDRIDSWCWSYYINRDIDNQISSIEGAKFKQLNGAELSETEKRLLLGEKFMYDLEDYLNEIGRRLHNRYSFLGHYEIFVLLSFYTYLDYMDENNIESTTWNDIELVKIMEPKSATDKRIDKEILNDSIVNLINENELRKQEHEQNEQFRLSILREEYQQAEHERKQRERLEKEETVVNEPSEFGLLKRFMKKKQ
;
A
#
# COMPACT_ATOMS: atom_id res chain seq x y z
N MET A 1 -5.14 3.23 -27.39
CA MET A 1 -4.20 2.93 -26.28
C MET A 1 -5.00 3.16 -25.02
N SER A 2 -5.07 2.20 -24.10
CA SER A 2 -5.93 2.31 -22.92
C SER A 2 -5.58 3.58 -22.15
N THR A 3 -6.64 4.30 -21.76
CA THR A 3 -6.63 5.57 -21.02
C THR A 3 -6.42 5.38 -19.51
N GLU A 4 -6.11 4.16 -19.07
CA GLU A 4 -5.92 3.83 -17.65
C GLU A 4 -4.47 4.05 -17.23
N LYS A 5 -4.28 4.75 -16.11
CA LYS A 5 -2.97 5.00 -15.50
C LYS A 5 -2.35 3.69 -15.02
N GLU A 6 -1.03 3.57 -15.14
CA GLU A 6 -0.28 2.42 -14.60
C GLU A 6 -0.21 2.53 -13.07
N ILE A 7 -0.51 1.44 -12.34
CA ILE A 7 -0.38 1.40 -10.88
C ILE A 7 1.06 1.03 -10.52
N LEU A 8 1.71 1.89 -9.74
CA LEU A 8 3.06 1.72 -9.23
C LEU A 8 3.01 1.48 -7.72
N ILE A 9 3.53 0.35 -7.26
CA ILE A 9 3.73 0.10 -5.84
C ILE A 9 5.20 0.37 -5.51
N THR A 10 5.44 1.33 -4.62
CA THR A 10 6.81 1.68 -4.20
C THR A 10 7.52 0.50 -3.54
N ASN A 11 6.81 -0.26 -2.71
CA ASN A 11 7.37 -1.42 -2.05
C ASN A 11 6.32 -2.47 -1.66
N LEU A 12 6.58 -3.71 -2.07
CA LEU A 12 5.82 -4.88 -1.65
C LEU A 12 6.72 -5.82 -0.85
N SER A 13 6.41 -6.05 0.42
CA SER A 13 7.24 -6.82 1.35
C SER A 13 6.60 -8.17 1.67
N PHE A 14 7.39 -9.23 1.69
CA PHE A 14 6.98 -10.56 2.14
C PHE A 14 7.71 -10.93 3.43
N GLU A 15 6.95 -11.18 4.50
CA GLU A 15 7.45 -11.88 5.67
C GLU A 15 7.55 -13.38 5.33
N LEU A 16 8.71 -13.84 4.85
CA LEU A 16 8.88 -15.20 4.37
C LEU A 16 8.80 -16.23 5.49
N THR A 17 9.25 -15.87 6.68
CA THR A 17 9.33 -16.78 7.81
C THR A 17 9.38 -16.03 9.13
N ARG A 18 8.85 -16.64 10.17
CA ARG A 18 9.03 -16.19 11.56
C ARG A 18 10.11 -16.96 12.30
N LYS A 19 10.76 -17.93 11.64
CA LYS A 19 11.96 -18.58 12.18
C LYS A 19 13.10 -17.57 12.21
N CYS A 20 13.86 -17.55 13.29
CA CYS A 20 15.12 -16.84 13.39
C CYS A 20 16.09 -17.67 14.24
N ASN A 21 17.37 -17.64 13.90
CA ASN A 21 18.44 -18.27 14.68
C ASN A 21 19.17 -17.26 15.60
N ARG A 22 18.62 -16.05 15.74
CA ARG A 22 19.05 -15.01 16.66
C ARG A 22 17.89 -14.60 17.57
N ASN A 23 18.21 -13.90 18.65
CA ASN A 23 17.24 -13.41 19.63
C ASN A 23 17.61 -11.97 20.00
N CYS A 24 17.57 -11.07 19.02
CA CYS A 24 17.99 -9.69 19.14
C CYS A 24 17.05 -8.93 20.10
N ASP A 25 17.60 -8.15 21.02
CA ASP A 25 16.79 -7.40 22.00
C ASP A 25 15.92 -6.32 21.34
N PHE A 26 16.38 -5.77 20.21
CA PHE A 26 15.71 -4.75 19.41
C PHE A 26 14.80 -5.31 18.29
N CYS A 27 14.50 -6.61 18.30
CA CYS A 27 13.80 -7.25 17.17
C CYS A 27 12.34 -6.79 17.01
N PHE A 28 12.04 -6.09 15.91
CA PHE A 28 10.67 -5.71 15.53
C PHE A 28 9.78 -6.89 15.09
N ARG A 29 10.27 -8.13 15.03
CA ARG A 29 9.41 -9.30 14.73
C ARG A 29 8.93 -10.02 15.99
N GLY A 30 9.46 -9.65 17.16
CA GLY A 30 9.20 -10.35 18.41
C GLY A 30 9.87 -11.73 18.47
N LYS A 31 9.32 -12.62 19.29
CA LYS A 31 9.89 -13.97 19.47
C LYS A 31 9.80 -14.79 18.19
N ALA A 32 10.84 -15.55 17.89
CA ALA A 32 10.83 -16.47 16.75
C ALA A 32 9.72 -17.53 16.88
N GLU A 33 9.08 -17.86 15.77
CA GLU A 33 8.05 -18.90 15.66
C GLU A 33 8.40 -19.84 14.51
N ASN A 34 8.12 -21.14 14.66
CA ASN A 34 8.37 -22.11 13.60
C ASN A 34 7.27 -22.06 12.54
N LYS A 35 7.29 -21.00 11.72
CA LYS A 35 6.26 -20.71 10.73
C LYS A 35 6.83 -20.07 9.49
N ASP A 36 6.46 -20.60 8.34
CA ASP A 36 6.81 -20.10 7.02
C ASP A 36 5.55 -19.58 6.32
N ILE A 37 5.73 -18.63 5.41
CA ILE A 37 4.68 -18.24 4.47
C ILE A 37 4.33 -19.44 3.57
N SER A 38 3.04 -19.58 3.22
CA SER A 38 2.61 -20.64 2.30
C SER A 38 2.76 -20.22 0.85
N LYS A 39 2.99 -21.19 -0.05
CA LYS A 39 2.99 -20.97 -1.50
C LYS A 39 1.65 -20.41 -2.01
N GLU A 40 0.55 -20.76 -1.35
CA GLU A 40 -0.78 -20.25 -1.67
C GLU A 40 -0.89 -18.74 -1.41
N ILE A 41 -0.35 -18.25 -0.29
CA ILE A 41 -0.30 -16.80 -0.01
C ILE A 41 0.52 -16.09 -1.09
N ILE A 42 1.71 -16.61 -1.42
CA ILE A 42 2.58 -16.04 -2.47
C ILE A 42 1.85 -15.99 -3.82
N ASP A 43 1.19 -17.09 -4.20
CA ASP A 43 0.44 -17.19 -5.46
C ASP A 43 -0.71 -16.19 -5.51
N LYS A 44 -1.51 -16.13 -4.43
CA LYS A 44 -2.62 -15.18 -4.33
C LYS A 44 -2.14 -13.74 -4.41
N THR A 45 -1.05 -13.39 -3.73
CA THR A 45 -0.50 -12.04 -3.81
C THR A 45 -0.08 -11.70 -5.24
N PHE A 46 0.66 -12.58 -5.92
CA PHE A 46 1.12 -12.30 -7.28
C PHE A 46 -0.01 -12.30 -8.31
N ASP A 47 -1.05 -13.12 -8.15
CA ASP A 47 -2.23 -13.09 -9.02
C ASP A 47 -2.95 -11.72 -8.96
N GLU A 48 -2.92 -11.08 -7.80
CA GLU A 48 -3.56 -9.78 -7.54
C GLU A 48 -2.74 -8.58 -8.03
N VAL A 49 -1.41 -8.67 -8.02
CA VAL A 49 -0.52 -7.54 -8.36
C VAL A 49 0.26 -7.70 -9.67
N LYS A 50 0.03 -8.77 -10.43
CA LYS A 50 0.79 -9.08 -11.67
C LYS A 50 0.77 -7.98 -12.72
N ASP A 51 -0.31 -7.20 -12.78
CA ASP A 51 -0.49 -6.16 -13.78
C ASP A 51 0.12 -4.82 -13.33
N TYR A 52 0.52 -4.70 -12.06
CA TYR A 52 1.13 -3.52 -11.48
C TYR A 52 2.64 -3.48 -11.71
N THR A 53 3.21 -2.28 -11.63
CA THR A 53 4.66 -2.09 -11.60
C THR A 53 5.13 -2.04 -10.15
N LEU A 54 6.04 -2.96 -9.77
CA LEU A 54 6.63 -3.01 -8.44
C LEU A 54 8.02 -2.39 -8.48
N LEU A 55 8.24 -1.30 -7.75
CA LEU A 55 9.56 -0.66 -7.72
C LEU A 55 10.54 -1.49 -6.90
N THR A 56 10.10 -2.01 -5.75
CA THR A 56 10.90 -2.91 -4.92
C THR A 56 10.05 -4.02 -4.35
N ILE A 57 10.55 -5.26 -4.42
CA ILE A 57 10.09 -6.32 -3.54
C ILE A 57 11.07 -6.46 -2.37
N GLU A 58 10.55 -6.56 -1.15
CA GLU A 58 11.34 -6.83 0.03
C GLU A 58 11.09 -8.24 0.56
N LEU A 59 12.16 -8.97 0.88
CA LEU A 59 12.11 -10.25 1.56
C LEU A 59 12.60 -10.07 2.99
N THR A 60 11.70 -10.32 3.93
CA THR A 60 11.90 -10.09 5.36
C THR A 60 11.43 -11.30 6.17
N GLY A 61 11.50 -11.21 7.49
CA GLY A 61 11.07 -12.25 8.40
C GLY A 61 11.84 -12.18 9.71
N GLY A 62 11.90 -13.32 10.39
CA GLY A 62 12.93 -13.55 11.40
C GLY A 62 14.31 -13.62 10.75
N GLU A 63 14.57 -14.66 9.97
CA GLU A 63 15.75 -14.78 9.10
C GLU A 63 15.33 -15.42 7.76
N PRO A 64 15.21 -14.64 6.67
CA PRO A 64 14.73 -15.13 5.37
C PRO A 64 15.48 -16.35 4.84
N PHE A 65 16.79 -16.47 5.12
CA PHE A 65 17.62 -17.57 4.61
C PHE A 65 17.30 -18.92 5.28
N LEU A 66 16.51 -18.94 6.36
CA LEU A 66 15.94 -20.17 6.94
C LEU A 66 14.73 -20.73 6.17
N ASN A 67 14.21 -20.01 5.19
CA ASN A 67 13.13 -20.45 4.31
C ASN A 67 13.57 -20.43 2.84
N GLU A 68 14.54 -21.29 2.51
CA GLU A 68 15.03 -21.52 1.13
C GLU A 68 13.87 -21.75 0.14
N ASP A 69 12.93 -22.64 0.48
CA ASP A 69 11.83 -22.99 -0.41
C ASP A 69 10.92 -21.78 -0.71
N GLY A 70 10.55 -21.01 0.31
CA GLY A 70 9.75 -19.79 0.14
C GLY A 70 10.47 -18.71 -0.66
N LEU A 71 11.74 -18.45 -0.37
CA LEU A 71 12.54 -17.44 -1.07
C LEU A 71 12.67 -17.78 -2.56
N CYS A 72 13.13 -19.01 -2.87
CA CYS A 72 13.28 -19.47 -4.25
C CYS A 72 11.93 -19.48 -4.98
N TYR A 73 10.84 -19.82 -4.28
CA TYR A 73 9.50 -19.80 -4.86
C TYR A 73 9.02 -18.40 -5.23
N VAL A 74 9.28 -17.38 -4.40
CA VAL A 74 8.99 -15.99 -4.74
C VAL A 74 9.75 -15.57 -6.00
N VAL A 75 11.05 -15.88 -6.07
CA VAL A 75 11.86 -15.61 -7.27
C VAL A 75 11.26 -16.28 -8.51
N ASP A 76 10.95 -17.57 -8.43
CA ASP A 76 10.37 -18.30 -9.55
C ASP A 76 9.03 -17.72 -9.99
N LYS A 77 8.21 -17.23 -9.05
CA LYS A 77 6.93 -16.58 -9.36
C LYS A 77 7.10 -15.23 -10.03
N ILE A 78 8.04 -14.41 -9.56
CA ILE A 78 8.39 -13.14 -10.22
C ILE A 78 8.72 -13.37 -11.69
N ILE A 79 9.60 -14.33 -11.97
CA ILE A 79 10.06 -14.64 -13.32
C ILE A 79 8.94 -15.27 -14.16
N LYS A 80 8.25 -16.28 -13.62
CA LYS A 80 7.22 -17.05 -14.36
C LYS A 80 6.01 -16.19 -14.71
N ASN A 81 5.62 -15.27 -13.83
CA ASN A 81 4.46 -14.41 -14.04
C ASN A 81 4.83 -13.11 -14.77
N HIS A 82 6.08 -12.93 -15.18
CA HIS A 82 6.57 -11.72 -15.85
C HIS A 82 6.30 -10.44 -15.05
N ILE A 83 6.50 -10.50 -13.73
CA ILE A 83 6.27 -9.36 -12.84
C ILE A 83 7.20 -8.21 -13.21
N LYS A 84 6.63 -7.02 -13.40
CA LYS A 84 7.35 -5.77 -13.67
C LYS A 84 8.05 -5.32 -12.38
N LEU A 85 9.35 -5.58 -12.28
CA LEU A 85 10.13 -5.36 -11.06
C LEU A 85 11.42 -4.58 -11.35
N PHE A 86 11.72 -3.56 -10.53
CA PHE A 86 12.94 -2.77 -10.67
C PHE A 86 14.10 -3.30 -9.81
N ASN A 87 13.84 -3.75 -8.59
CA ASN A 87 14.84 -4.37 -7.73
C ASN A 87 14.20 -5.26 -6.65
N LEU A 88 15.02 -6.11 -6.04
CA LEU A 88 14.64 -6.89 -4.86
C LEU A 88 15.61 -6.59 -3.71
N THR A 89 15.08 -6.38 -2.52
CA THR A 89 15.86 -6.14 -1.30
C THR A 89 15.65 -7.27 -0.29
N ILE A 90 16.72 -7.70 0.38
CA ILE A 90 16.67 -8.73 1.42
C ILE A 90 17.38 -8.23 2.66
N PHE A 91 16.75 -8.41 3.83
CA PHE A 91 17.38 -8.17 5.13
C PHE A 91 17.79 -9.50 5.75
N THR A 92 19.07 -9.66 6.10
CA THR A 92 19.58 -10.90 6.71
C THR A 92 20.60 -10.61 7.80
N ASN A 93 20.69 -11.51 8.78
CA ASN A 93 21.73 -11.52 9.79
C ASN A 93 23.04 -12.19 9.30
N ALA A 94 23.08 -12.63 8.03
CA ALA A 94 24.23 -13.19 7.32
C ALA A 94 24.86 -14.45 7.95
N THR A 95 24.12 -15.16 8.80
CA THR A 95 24.63 -16.39 9.46
C THR A 95 24.45 -17.66 8.64
N ILE A 96 23.72 -17.59 7.52
CA ILE A 96 23.38 -18.74 6.69
C ILE A 96 23.85 -18.45 5.27
N ILE A 97 24.73 -19.31 4.77
CA ILE A 97 25.14 -19.29 3.37
C ILE A 97 24.43 -20.46 2.67
N ASN A 98 23.69 -20.13 1.62
CA ASN A 98 22.91 -21.09 0.86
C ASN A 98 23.13 -20.90 -0.66
N PRO A 99 23.90 -21.80 -1.30
CA PRO A 99 24.20 -21.70 -2.73
C PRO A 99 22.97 -21.66 -3.65
N LYS A 100 21.87 -22.32 -3.28
CA LYS A 100 20.64 -22.30 -4.09
C LYS A 100 19.95 -20.95 -4.03
N ILE A 101 19.97 -20.30 -2.87
CA ILE A 101 19.47 -18.92 -2.76
C ILE A 101 20.32 -18.02 -3.65
N LYS A 102 21.66 -18.12 -3.60
CA LYS A 102 22.54 -17.34 -4.48
C LYS A 102 22.20 -17.52 -5.95
N GLU A 103 22.08 -18.76 -6.42
CA GLU A 103 21.70 -19.07 -7.81
C GLU A 103 20.33 -18.48 -8.17
N SER A 104 19.36 -18.57 -7.27
CA SER A 104 18.03 -17.98 -7.45
C SER A 104 18.10 -16.45 -7.57
N LEU A 105 18.88 -15.78 -6.73
CA LEU A 105 19.07 -14.33 -6.79
C LEU A 105 19.78 -13.88 -8.07
N GLU A 106 20.81 -14.61 -8.53
CA GLU A 106 21.48 -14.33 -9.80
C GLU A 106 20.54 -14.47 -10.99
N LYS A 107 19.72 -15.52 -11.00
CA LYS A 107 18.66 -15.72 -12.01
C LYS A 107 17.66 -14.56 -12.01
N LEU A 108 17.26 -14.09 -10.83
CA LEU A 108 16.37 -12.93 -10.72
C LEU A 108 17.03 -11.65 -11.22
N GLY A 109 18.29 -11.41 -10.86
CA GLY A 109 19.05 -10.25 -11.31
C GLY A 109 19.15 -10.17 -12.83
N GLN A 110 19.40 -11.30 -13.50
CA GLN A 110 19.38 -11.40 -14.96
C GLN A 110 18.00 -11.09 -15.55
N TYR A 111 16.93 -11.59 -14.93
CA TYR A 111 15.56 -11.29 -15.34
C TYR A 111 15.26 -9.80 -15.24
N ILE A 112 15.56 -9.17 -14.09
CA ILE A 112 15.31 -7.74 -13.85
C ILE A 112 16.10 -6.90 -14.85
N LYS A 113 17.38 -7.20 -15.08
CA LYS A 113 18.19 -6.55 -16.11
C LYS A 113 17.51 -6.61 -17.48
N SER A 114 17.16 -7.82 -17.91
CA SER A 114 16.55 -8.07 -19.22
C SER A 114 15.22 -7.33 -19.38
N PHE A 115 14.41 -7.30 -18.32
CA PHE A 115 13.16 -6.53 -18.30
C PHE A 115 13.43 -5.02 -18.42
N LEU A 116 14.35 -4.49 -17.61
CA LEU A 116 14.67 -3.07 -17.57
C LEU A 116 15.32 -2.56 -18.87
N GLU A 117 16.01 -3.42 -19.62
CA GLU A 117 16.58 -3.13 -20.95
C GLU A 117 15.57 -3.31 -22.10
N SER A 118 14.38 -3.86 -21.83
CA SER A 118 13.32 -4.00 -22.83
C SER A 118 12.64 -2.65 -23.12
N GLU A 119 11.92 -2.54 -24.24
CA GLU A 119 11.14 -1.33 -24.59
C GLU A 119 10.16 -0.93 -23.47
N GLN A 120 9.50 -1.92 -22.87
CA GLN A 120 8.59 -1.70 -21.76
C GLN A 120 9.32 -1.16 -20.52
N GLY A 121 10.45 -1.79 -20.16
CA GLY A 121 11.27 -1.37 -19.02
C GLY A 121 11.83 0.04 -19.18
N GLU A 122 12.33 0.39 -20.36
CA GLU A 122 12.83 1.73 -20.67
C GLU A 122 11.74 2.80 -20.59
N ASN A 123 10.52 2.50 -21.02
CA ASN A 123 9.39 3.41 -20.87
C ASN A 123 8.99 3.59 -19.39
N LEU A 124 9.01 2.52 -18.60
CA LEU A 124 8.73 2.59 -17.16
C LEU A 124 9.83 3.35 -16.40
N LYS A 125 11.11 3.21 -16.78
CA LYS A 125 12.21 4.00 -16.20
C LYS A 125 12.00 5.49 -16.41
N LYS A 126 11.52 5.90 -17.59
CA LYS A 126 11.20 7.32 -17.86
C LYS A 126 10.09 7.81 -16.94
N ILE A 127 8.97 7.06 -16.86
CA ILE A 127 7.87 7.38 -15.95
C ILE A 127 8.37 7.50 -14.51
N HIS A 128 9.13 6.51 -14.06
CA HIS A 128 9.74 6.51 -12.72
C HIS A 128 10.62 7.76 -12.50
N SER A 129 11.52 8.08 -13.43
CA SER A 129 12.41 9.25 -13.29
C SER A 129 11.70 10.61 -13.37
N GLU A 130 10.60 10.70 -14.12
CA GLU A 130 9.84 11.94 -14.34
C GLU A 130 8.82 12.20 -13.22
N GLU A 131 8.19 11.13 -12.72
CA GLU A 131 7.04 11.25 -11.83
C GLU A 131 7.33 10.76 -10.39
N VAL A 132 8.27 9.83 -10.18
CA VAL A 132 8.56 9.25 -8.86
C VAL A 132 9.88 9.79 -8.31
N TRP A 133 9.81 10.59 -7.25
CA TRP A 133 11.01 10.98 -6.50
C TRP A 133 11.31 9.95 -5.40
N THR A 134 12.25 9.03 -5.62
CA THR A 134 12.75 8.15 -4.57
C THR A 134 14.09 8.65 -4.04
N LYS A 135 14.13 8.93 -2.72
CA LYS A 135 15.40 9.03 -2.01
C LYS A 135 15.98 7.62 -1.86
N LYS A 136 17.15 7.35 -2.45
CA LYS A 136 17.88 6.11 -2.19
C LYS A 136 18.36 6.11 -0.73
N ASN A 137 17.91 5.13 0.05
CA ASN A 137 18.35 4.96 1.44
C ASN A 137 19.71 4.24 1.55
N TYR A 138 20.11 3.54 0.49
CA TYR A 138 21.35 2.79 0.38
C TYR A 138 21.96 3.02 -1.01
N ASP A 139 23.28 3.16 -1.06
CA ASP A 139 24.02 3.43 -2.29
C ASP A 139 24.46 2.10 -2.92
N PHE A 140 23.61 1.55 -3.80
CA PHE A 140 23.92 0.38 -4.61
C PHE A 140 24.48 0.80 -5.97
N SER A 141 25.43 0.01 -6.49
CA SER A 141 26.11 0.32 -7.76
C SER A 141 25.16 0.17 -8.94
N GLU A 142 25.42 0.92 -10.01
CA GLU A 142 24.68 0.75 -11.26
C GLU A 142 24.87 -0.67 -11.81
N GLY A 143 23.77 -1.40 -12.01
CA GLY A 143 23.77 -2.81 -12.44
C GLY A 143 23.46 -3.82 -11.32
N GLU A 144 23.48 -3.40 -10.05
CA GLU A 144 23.03 -4.23 -8.92
C GLU A 144 21.50 -4.14 -8.82
N TYR A 145 20.80 -5.25 -9.07
CA TYR A 145 19.33 -5.34 -9.02
C TYR A 145 18.82 -6.08 -7.79
N ILE A 146 19.71 -6.82 -7.12
CA ILE A 146 19.45 -7.51 -5.87
C ILE A 146 20.26 -6.87 -4.77
N ASN A 147 19.57 -6.37 -3.77
CA ASN A 147 20.10 -5.58 -2.67
C ASN A 147 20.07 -6.40 -1.39
N VAL A 148 21.20 -6.98 -0.98
CA VAL A 148 21.29 -7.72 0.27
C VAL A 148 21.86 -6.82 1.36
N ILE A 149 21.04 -6.55 2.36
CA ILE A 149 21.37 -5.71 3.51
C ILE A 149 21.70 -6.62 4.69
N VAL A 150 22.95 -6.55 5.15
CA VAL A 150 23.44 -7.33 6.29
C VAL A 150 23.60 -6.44 7.51
N SER A 151 23.16 -6.88 8.69
CA SER A 151 23.26 -6.08 9.92
C SER A 151 24.36 -6.59 10.85
N ARG A 152 25.24 -5.68 11.29
CA ARG A 152 26.22 -5.90 12.39
C ARG A 152 25.69 -5.47 13.76
N TYR A 153 24.52 -4.84 13.82
CA TYR A 153 24.06 -4.15 15.02
C TYR A 153 23.82 -5.13 16.18
N GLN A 154 24.64 -5.01 17.23
CA GLN A 154 24.69 -5.91 18.39
C GLN A 154 24.82 -7.39 18.02
N HIS A 155 25.57 -7.69 16.95
CA HIS A 155 25.89 -9.06 16.54
C HIS A 155 27.40 -9.27 16.53
N GLU A 156 27.90 -10.22 17.31
CA GLU A 156 29.28 -10.73 17.17
C GLU A 156 29.32 -11.74 16.01
N ASN A 157 29.30 -11.25 14.76
CA ASN A 157 29.21 -12.07 13.55
C ASN A 157 30.11 -11.60 12.39
N GLU A 158 31.18 -10.85 12.66
CA GLU A 158 32.07 -10.28 11.63
C GLU A 158 32.58 -11.32 10.62
N GLN A 159 33.13 -12.44 11.11
CA GLN A 159 33.61 -13.51 10.23
C GLN A 159 32.49 -14.16 9.39
N CYS A 160 31.25 -14.18 9.89
CA CYS A 160 30.10 -14.67 9.12
C CYS A 160 29.74 -13.69 8.00
N ILE A 161 29.77 -12.38 8.28
CA ILE A 161 29.46 -11.33 7.32
C ILE A 161 30.49 -11.28 6.20
N ASP A 162 31.79 -11.28 6.52
CA ASP A 162 32.84 -11.22 5.49
C ASP A 162 32.71 -12.40 4.51
N ASN A 163 32.56 -13.62 5.05
CA ASN A 163 32.34 -14.82 4.25
C ASN A 163 31.02 -14.74 3.44
N PHE A 164 29.97 -14.16 4.02
CA PHE A 164 28.70 -13.96 3.31
C PHE A 164 28.86 -12.98 2.14
N VAL A 165 29.55 -11.85 2.35
CA VAL A 165 29.85 -10.85 1.31
C VAL A 165 30.64 -11.49 0.18
N ASP A 166 31.69 -12.23 0.49
CA ASP A 166 32.53 -12.93 -0.49
C ASP A 166 31.74 -13.93 -1.34
N VAL A 167 30.76 -14.60 -0.74
CA VAL A 167 29.94 -15.58 -1.45
C VAL A 167 28.83 -14.92 -2.26
N TYR A 168 28.13 -13.92 -1.73
CA TYR A 168 26.91 -13.40 -2.37
C TYR A 168 27.12 -12.25 -3.34
N ARG A 169 28.19 -11.46 -3.18
CA ARG A 169 28.45 -10.33 -4.06
C ARG A 169 28.72 -10.83 -5.49
N SER A 170 28.04 -10.23 -6.46
CA SER A 170 28.17 -10.55 -7.90
C SER A 170 27.76 -9.34 -8.74
N ASP A 171 27.85 -9.45 -10.08
CA ASP A 171 27.43 -8.40 -11.02
C ASP A 171 25.98 -7.92 -10.82
N PHE A 172 25.12 -8.79 -10.28
CA PHE A 172 23.70 -8.48 -10.06
C PHE A 172 23.33 -8.28 -8.60
N VAL A 173 24.17 -8.73 -7.66
CA VAL A 173 23.87 -8.80 -6.24
C VAL A 173 24.83 -7.87 -5.48
N GLY A 174 24.31 -6.73 -5.08
CA GLY A 174 24.95 -5.83 -4.13
C GLY A 174 24.78 -6.35 -2.72
N VAL A 175 25.87 -6.37 -1.95
CA VAL A 175 25.83 -6.65 -0.50
C VAL A 175 26.32 -5.40 0.20
N VAL A 176 25.44 -4.80 0.98
CA VAL A 176 25.71 -3.59 1.75
C VAL A 176 25.50 -3.90 3.22
N GLU A 177 26.43 -3.43 4.02
CA GLU A 177 26.28 -3.49 5.46
C GLU A 177 25.39 -2.34 5.90
N GLN A 178 24.39 -2.66 6.70
CA GLN A 178 23.68 -1.66 7.45
C GLN A 178 24.66 -1.08 8.47
N GLU A 179 25.27 0.06 8.13
CA GLU A 179 25.96 0.88 9.12
C GLU A 179 24.98 1.14 10.28
N GLU A 180 25.51 1.34 11.50
CA GLU A 180 24.72 1.94 12.58
C GLU A 180 23.92 3.10 12.01
N TYR A 181 22.76 3.45 12.59
CA TYR A 181 22.01 4.65 12.21
C TYR A 181 22.91 5.91 12.36
N THR A 182 23.79 6.15 11.38
CA THR A 182 24.80 7.21 11.24
C THR A 182 24.12 8.35 10.51
N SER A 183 23.03 8.80 11.10
CA SER A 183 22.41 10.06 10.76
C SER A 183 21.57 10.48 11.95
N ASN A 184 21.26 11.76 12.01
CA ASN A 184 20.34 12.39 12.97
C ASN A 184 18.90 11.86 12.84
N ASN A 185 18.71 10.58 12.52
CA ASN A 185 17.43 9.97 12.19
C ASN A 185 16.65 9.68 13.46
N THR A 186 15.36 10.00 13.39
CA THR A 186 14.36 9.67 14.37
C THR A 186 14.27 8.16 14.54
N VAL A 187 14.31 7.71 15.80
CA VAL A 187 14.17 6.30 16.17
C VAL A 187 12.68 5.94 16.19
N LEU A 188 12.32 4.86 15.50
CA LEU A 188 10.96 4.35 15.48
C LEU A 188 10.68 3.52 16.73
N VAL A 189 9.60 3.84 17.43
CA VAL A 189 9.22 3.17 18.68
C VAL A 189 7.77 2.68 18.62
N ASP A 190 7.51 1.59 19.34
CA ASP A 190 6.15 1.15 19.69
C ASP A 190 6.02 0.99 21.22
N ASP A 191 4.81 0.70 21.68
CA ASP A 191 4.44 0.56 23.10
C ASP A 191 5.11 -0.61 23.82
N GLU A 192 5.56 -1.63 23.10
CA GLU A 192 6.30 -2.76 23.64
C GLU A 192 7.83 -2.55 23.58
N THR A 193 8.27 -1.41 23.08
CA THR A 193 9.68 -1.07 22.97
C THR A 193 10.22 -0.63 24.32
N LYS A 194 11.32 -1.23 24.78
CA LYS A 194 11.89 -0.82 26.05
C LYS A 194 12.68 0.47 25.81
N PHE A 195 12.40 1.47 26.63
CA PHE A 195 13.13 2.74 26.58
C PHE A 195 14.64 2.59 26.80
N SER A 196 15.09 1.48 27.42
CA SER A 196 16.51 1.12 27.56
C SER A 196 17.24 0.87 26.25
N ASP A 197 16.52 0.59 25.17
CA ASP A 197 17.08 -0.01 23.95
C ASP A 197 17.62 1.06 22.98
N PHE A 198 17.56 2.34 23.35
CA PHE A 198 17.93 3.45 22.47
C PHE A 198 18.85 4.51 23.10
N HIS A 199 19.50 5.24 22.20
CA HIS A 199 20.22 6.48 22.50
C HIS A 199 19.21 7.57 22.93
N ARG A 200 19.22 7.90 24.22
CA ARG A 200 18.26 8.83 24.86
C ARG A 200 18.24 10.23 24.23
N ASP A 201 19.32 10.60 23.56
CA ASP A 201 19.58 11.86 22.89
C ASP A 201 18.94 11.97 21.48
N LYS A 202 18.53 10.86 20.86
CA LYS A 202 17.91 10.87 19.52
C LYS A 202 16.40 11.15 19.58
N PRO A 203 15.81 11.90 18.64
CA PRO A 203 14.36 12.07 18.56
C PRO A 203 13.66 10.71 18.34
N LEU A 204 12.43 10.55 18.83
CA LEU A 204 11.60 9.35 18.62
C LEU A 204 10.36 9.67 17.79
N SER A 205 9.88 8.71 17.00
CA SER A 205 8.57 8.73 16.35
C SER A 205 7.88 7.40 16.54
N VAL A 206 6.56 7.42 16.77
CA VAL A 206 5.75 6.21 16.79
C VAL A 206 5.32 5.85 15.36
N ILE A 207 5.33 4.57 15.01
CA ILE A 207 4.87 4.12 13.68
C ILE A 207 3.33 4.13 13.67
N ARG A 208 2.73 5.05 12.92
CA ARG A 208 1.27 5.17 12.74
C ARG A 208 0.79 4.69 11.38
N ALA A 209 1.30 5.26 10.29
CA ALA A 209 0.85 5.00 8.91
C ALA A 209 -0.66 5.27 8.68
N LYS A 210 -1.19 6.36 9.27
CA LYS A 210 -2.62 6.73 9.21
C LYS A 210 -2.88 7.91 8.27
N HIS A 211 -2.38 7.82 7.05
CA HIS A 211 -2.51 8.86 6.03
C HIS A 211 -2.88 8.26 4.67
N CYS A 212 -3.38 9.09 3.75
CA CYS A 212 -3.63 8.63 2.38
C CYS A 212 -2.31 8.26 1.71
N ILE A 213 -2.21 7.01 1.22
CA ILE A 213 -1.00 6.46 0.61
C ILE A 213 -1.04 6.47 -0.92
N ILE A 214 -2.16 6.89 -1.51
CA ILE A 214 -2.35 6.97 -2.96
C ILE A 214 -2.01 8.38 -3.43
N ASP A 215 -1.11 8.46 -4.41
CA ASP A 215 -0.92 9.65 -5.24
C ASP A 215 -1.41 9.35 -6.65
N ASP A 216 -2.60 9.85 -6.97
CA ASP A 216 -3.23 9.76 -8.28
C ASP A 216 -3.14 11.08 -9.09
N GLY A 217 -2.37 12.06 -8.59
CA GLY A 217 -2.15 13.35 -9.27
C GLY A 217 -1.13 13.27 -10.41
N MET A 218 -0.44 12.13 -10.55
CA MET A 218 0.59 11.92 -11.58
C MET A 218 -0.05 11.76 -12.96
N ALA A 219 0.67 12.12 -14.03
CA ALA A 219 0.07 12.23 -15.35
C ALA A 219 -0.17 10.85 -15.98
N ARG A 220 0.75 9.90 -15.75
CA ARG A 220 0.72 8.58 -16.38
C ARG A 220 0.53 7.42 -15.40
N SER A 221 0.66 7.67 -14.10
CA SER A 221 0.65 6.64 -13.07
C SER A 221 -0.23 6.97 -11.87
N ILE A 222 -0.56 5.93 -11.11
CA ILE A 222 -1.05 6.04 -9.73
C ILE A 222 0.02 5.41 -8.85
N LEU A 223 0.54 6.14 -7.88
CA LEU A 223 1.58 5.68 -6.98
C LEU A 223 1.00 5.31 -5.62
N ILE A 224 1.23 4.06 -5.20
CA ILE A 224 1.05 3.65 -3.82
C ILE A 224 2.37 3.88 -3.10
N ASN A 225 2.40 5.00 -2.37
CA ASN A 225 3.56 5.57 -1.72
C ASN A 225 3.64 5.16 -0.26
N GLU A 226 3.35 3.92 0.11
CA GLU A 226 3.75 3.34 1.39
C GLU A 226 4.07 1.87 1.17
N PRO A 227 4.99 1.29 1.97
CA PRO A 227 5.21 -0.14 1.94
C PRO A 227 3.97 -0.93 2.29
N ILE A 228 3.67 -1.93 1.47
CA ILE A 228 2.65 -2.93 1.75
C ILE A 228 3.34 -4.23 2.10
N SER A 229 3.08 -4.75 3.29
CA SER A 229 3.66 -6.01 3.77
C SER A 229 2.64 -7.13 3.80
N ILE A 230 3.06 -8.33 3.43
CA ILE A 230 2.31 -9.58 3.54
C ILE A 230 2.92 -10.44 4.64
N SER A 231 2.14 -10.75 5.67
CA SER A 231 2.56 -11.62 6.78
C SER A 231 2.57 -13.11 6.38
N VAL A 232 3.16 -13.96 7.22
CA VAL A 232 3.08 -15.43 7.08
C VAL A 232 1.65 -16.00 7.14
N ASN A 233 0.63 -15.21 7.51
CA ASN A 233 -0.79 -15.59 7.49
C ASN A 233 -1.57 -15.01 6.30
N GLY A 234 -0.91 -14.26 5.43
CA GLY A 234 -1.56 -13.54 4.35
C GLY A 234 -2.26 -12.26 4.81
N GLU A 235 -1.97 -11.76 6.01
CA GLU A 235 -2.41 -10.42 6.42
C GLU A 235 -1.64 -9.39 5.59
N VAL A 236 -2.37 -8.48 4.96
CA VAL A 236 -1.83 -7.36 4.17
C VAL A 236 -1.95 -6.09 5.01
N TYR A 237 -0.82 -5.45 5.30
CA TYR A 237 -0.75 -4.31 6.22
C TYR A 237 0.26 -3.26 5.76
N LEU A 238 0.11 -2.02 6.23
CA LEU A 238 1.02 -0.92 5.92
C LEU A 238 2.29 -0.95 6.78
N GLY A 239 3.44 -0.63 6.18
CA GLY A 239 4.73 -0.45 6.86
C GLY A 239 5.61 -1.71 6.93
N LYS A 240 6.90 -1.52 7.25
CA LYS A 240 7.96 -2.56 7.24
C LYS A 240 8.50 -2.93 8.63
N CYS A 241 8.43 -2.01 9.59
CA CYS A 241 9.08 -2.14 10.91
C CYS A 241 8.07 -2.26 12.07
N ILE A 242 6.94 -2.93 11.84
CA ILE A 242 5.86 -3.03 12.85
C ILE A 242 5.89 -4.38 13.55
N ARG A 243 5.85 -4.39 14.88
CA ARG A 243 5.73 -5.63 15.66
C ARG A 243 4.61 -6.50 15.17
N TYR A 244 4.85 -7.81 15.19
CA TYR A 244 3.84 -8.77 14.79
C TYR A 244 2.55 -8.64 15.62
N SER A 245 2.64 -8.32 16.91
CA SER A 245 1.49 -8.02 17.78
C SER A 245 0.68 -6.79 17.35
N LYS A 246 1.26 -5.92 16.53
CA LYS A 246 0.73 -4.63 16.08
C LYS A 246 0.30 -4.58 14.62
N ILE A 247 0.45 -5.68 13.89
CA ILE A 247 -0.04 -5.77 12.49
C ILE A 247 -1.52 -5.37 12.40
N LYS A 248 -2.33 -5.70 13.40
CA LYS A 248 -3.76 -5.38 13.43
C LYS A 248 -4.06 -3.87 13.38
N ASP A 249 -3.16 -3.04 13.90
CA ASP A 249 -3.37 -1.58 13.94
C ASP A 249 -3.21 -0.95 12.55
N ASN A 250 -2.54 -1.65 11.63
CA ASN A 250 -2.25 -1.24 10.26
C ASN A 250 -2.77 -2.24 9.21
N LEU A 251 -3.67 -3.14 9.62
CA LEU A 251 -4.23 -4.17 8.76
C LEU A 251 -5.14 -3.52 7.71
N LEU A 252 -4.87 -3.80 6.45
CA LEU A 252 -5.74 -3.42 5.34
C LEU A 252 -6.78 -4.51 5.11
N PHE A 253 -6.31 -5.75 4.91
CA PHE A 253 -7.14 -6.91 4.58
C PHE A 253 -6.32 -8.20 4.65
N ASN A 254 -6.95 -9.36 4.39
CA ASN A 254 -6.23 -10.61 4.16
C ASN A 254 -6.22 -10.95 2.66
N VAL A 255 -5.11 -11.49 2.16
CA VAL A 255 -4.94 -11.87 0.75
C VAL A 255 -6.01 -12.86 0.27
N PHE A 256 -6.51 -13.72 1.17
CA PHE A 256 -7.56 -14.70 0.84
C PHE A 256 -8.94 -14.05 0.62
N ASP A 257 -9.12 -12.80 1.03
CA ASP A 257 -10.35 -12.05 0.81
C ASP A 257 -10.37 -11.35 -0.56
N LEU A 258 -9.26 -11.36 -1.29
CA LEU A 258 -9.12 -10.66 -2.55
C LEU A 258 -9.73 -11.43 -3.72
N ARG A 259 -10.30 -10.69 -4.68
CA ARG A 259 -10.99 -11.20 -5.87
C ARG A 259 -10.63 -10.36 -7.09
N GLY A 260 -9.34 -10.10 -7.30
CA GLY A 260 -8.83 -9.21 -8.35
C GLY A 260 -9.05 -7.73 -8.04
N ASN A 261 -9.12 -7.37 -6.76
CA ASN A 261 -9.51 -6.05 -6.28
C ASN A 261 -8.52 -5.45 -5.27
N PHE A 262 -7.24 -5.83 -5.36
CA PHE A 262 -6.18 -5.35 -4.47
C PHE A 262 -6.13 -3.81 -4.37
N PHE A 263 -6.09 -3.11 -5.51
CA PHE A 263 -6.10 -1.65 -5.52
C PHE A 263 -7.36 -1.07 -4.89
N ASP A 264 -8.56 -1.55 -5.26
CA ASP A 264 -9.84 -1.04 -4.72
C ASP A 264 -9.91 -1.14 -3.19
N ARG A 265 -9.30 -2.18 -2.61
CA ARG A 265 -9.25 -2.34 -1.15
C ARG A 265 -8.34 -1.32 -0.49
N ILE A 266 -7.25 -0.93 -1.15
CA ILE A 266 -6.36 0.15 -0.69
C ILE A 266 -7.05 1.50 -0.88
N ASP A 267 -7.65 1.73 -2.05
CA ASP A 267 -8.40 2.94 -2.37
C ASP A 267 -9.50 3.21 -1.33
N SER A 268 -10.32 2.20 -1.05
CA SER A 268 -11.35 2.27 -0.01
C SER A 268 -10.78 2.57 1.38
N TRP A 269 -9.57 2.10 1.69
CA TRP A 269 -8.92 2.38 2.97
C TRP A 269 -8.43 3.84 3.03
N CYS A 270 -7.85 4.37 1.95
CA CYS A 270 -7.42 5.77 1.86
C CYS A 270 -8.57 6.75 2.09
N TRP A 271 -9.79 6.42 1.66
CA TRP A 271 -10.98 7.23 1.95
C TRP A 271 -11.41 7.25 3.42
N SER A 272 -10.71 6.52 4.29
CA SER A 272 -10.84 6.65 5.75
C SER A 272 -9.80 7.60 6.37
N TYR A 273 -8.76 7.97 5.63
CA TYR A 273 -7.61 8.76 6.09
C TYR A 273 -7.22 9.81 5.03
N TYR A 274 -7.72 11.03 5.19
CA TYR A 274 -7.55 12.13 4.21
C TYR A 274 -6.30 12.98 4.43
N ILE A 275 -5.63 12.81 5.58
CA ILE A 275 -4.40 13.54 5.87
C ILE A 275 -3.26 13.07 4.97
N ASN A 276 -2.31 13.96 4.69
CA ASN A 276 -1.08 13.59 4.00
C ASN A 276 -0.04 13.04 4.99
N ARG A 277 1.03 12.47 4.44
CA ARG A 277 2.14 11.90 5.21
C ARG A 277 2.80 12.90 6.17
N ASP A 278 2.90 14.18 5.80
CA ASP A 278 3.59 15.19 6.62
C ASP A 278 2.86 15.47 7.94
N ILE A 279 1.53 15.50 7.90
CA ILE A 279 0.69 15.63 9.11
C ILE A 279 0.85 14.39 9.99
N ASP A 280 0.77 13.19 9.41
CA ASP A 280 0.94 11.93 10.15
C ASP A 280 2.33 11.81 10.78
N ASN A 281 3.38 12.26 10.09
CA ASN A 281 4.75 12.30 10.60
C ASN A 281 4.91 13.25 11.80
N GLN A 282 4.23 14.40 11.78
CA GLN A 282 4.25 15.33 12.91
C GLN A 282 3.55 14.73 14.13
N ILE A 283 2.39 14.10 13.95
CA ILE A 283 1.68 13.42 15.05
C ILE A 283 2.51 12.27 15.59
N SER A 284 3.11 11.46 14.70
CA SER A 284 4.04 10.38 15.05
C SER A 284 5.21 10.89 15.91
N SER A 285 5.74 12.08 15.60
CA SER A 285 6.82 12.72 16.39
C SER A 285 6.35 13.24 17.74
N ILE A 286 5.11 13.76 17.83
CA ILE A 286 4.47 14.14 19.09
C ILE A 286 4.30 12.92 19.99
N GLU A 287 3.81 11.80 19.45
CA GLU A 287 3.66 10.54 20.19
C GLU A 287 5.02 10.01 20.69
N GLY A 288 6.08 10.14 19.88
CA GLY A 288 7.44 9.80 20.30
C GLY A 288 7.97 10.69 21.45
N ALA A 289 7.71 11.99 21.39
CA ALA A 289 8.05 12.92 22.48
C ALA A 289 7.28 12.59 23.79
N LYS A 290 6.00 12.22 23.69
CA LYS A 290 5.22 11.74 24.84
C LYS A 290 5.84 10.49 25.45
N PHE A 291 6.20 9.52 24.60
CA PHE A 291 6.82 8.28 25.04
C PHE A 291 8.12 8.54 25.83
N LYS A 292 8.98 9.44 25.34
CA LYS A 292 10.16 9.92 26.09
C LYS A 292 9.80 10.51 27.45
N GLN A 293 8.84 11.42 27.47
CA GLN A 293 8.41 12.11 28.70
C GLN A 293 7.92 11.11 29.75
N LEU A 294 7.08 10.15 29.34
CA LEU A 294 6.53 9.10 30.22
C LEU A 294 7.61 8.18 30.80
N ASN A 295 8.71 7.99 30.07
CA ASN A 295 9.85 7.17 30.50
C ASN A 295 10.95 7.99 31.22
N GLY A 296 10.68 9.25 31.58
CA GLY A 296 11.61 10.09 32.35
C GLY A 296 12.84 10.58 31.58
N ALA A 297 12.77 10.61 30.24
CA ALA A 297 13.81 11.15 29.39
C ALA A 297 13.78 12.69 29.37
N GLU A 298 14.94 13.31 29.16
CA GLU A 298 15.00 14.74 28.86
C GLU A 298 14.53 15.01 27.43
N LEU A 299 13.65 16.00 27.27
CA LEU A 299 13.15 16.44 25.97
C LEU A 299 14.01 17.59 25.43
N SER A 300 14.32 17.52 24.14
CA SER A 300 14.87 18.64 23.39
C SER A 300 13.88 19.80 23.30
N GLU A 301 14.37 20.99 22.96
CA GLU A 301 13.52 22.16 22.78
C GLU A 301 12.49 21.98 21.65
N THR A 302 12.88 21.28 20.58
CA THR A 302 11.98 20.91 19.48
C THR A 302 10.85 19.99 19.96
N GLU A 303 11.16 18.95 20.73
CA GLU A 303 10.16 18.03 21.29
C GLU A 303 9.20 18.73 22.25
N LYS A 304 9.69 19.66 23.08
CA LYS A 304 8.82 20.49 23.93
C LYS A 304 7.85 21.33 23.11
N ARG A 305 8.31 21.94 22.01
CA ARG A 305 7.44 22.71 21.09
C ARG A 305 6.40 21.84 20.40
N LEU A 306 6.78 20.63 19.97
CA LEU A 306 5.84 19.66 19.40
C LEU A 306 4.72 19.33 20.40
N LEU A 307 5.05 19.07 21.66
CA LEU A 307 4.05 18.79 22.69
C LEU A 307 3.10 19.98 22.97
N LEU A 308 3.56 21.22 22.81
CA LEU A 308 2.68 22.40 22.92
C LEU A 308 1.63 22.44 21.79
N GLY A 309 1.98 21.95 20.60
CA GLY A 309 1.11 21.88 19.42
C GLY A 309 0.26 20.61 19.35
N GLU A 310 0.38 19.70 20.31
CA GLU A 310 -0.27 18.38 20.30
C GLU A 310 -1.76 18.45 20.01
N LYS A 311 -2.49 19.20 20.83
CA LYS A 311 -3.96 19.27 20.73
C LYS A 311 -4.37 19.76 19.35
N PHE A 312 -3.69 20.81 18.85
CA PHE A 312 -3.94 21.36 17.53
C PHE A 312 -3.74 20.32 16.42
N MET A 313 -2.69 19.50 16.50
CA MET A 313 -2.43 18.48 15.47
C MET A 313 -3.48 17.38 15.44
N TYR A 314 -3.98 16.93 16.59
CA TYR A 314 -5.08 15.96 16.64
C TYR A 314 -6.41 16.57 16.19
N ASP A 315 -6.72 17.80 16.65
CA ASP A 315 -7.92 18.52 16.21
C ASP A 315 -7.89 18.74 14.68
N LEU A 316 -6.71 19.02 14.11
CA LEU A 316 -6.51 19.15 12.66
C LEU A 316 -6.70 17.82 11.90
N GLU A 317 -6.15 16.72 12.41
CA GLU A 317 -6.35 15.37 11.84
C GLU A 317 -7.85 15.03 11.78
N ASP A 318 -8.58 15.22 12.89
CA ASP A 318 -10.01 14.95 12.96
C ASP A 318 -10.80 15.84 11.99
N TYR A 319 -10.52 17.14 11.99
CA TYR A 319 -11.17 18.10 11.10
C TYR A 319 -10.94 17.77 9.62
N LEU A 320 -9.69 17.50 9.21
CA LEU A 320 -9.37 17.16 7.82
C LEU A 320 -10.03 15.85 7.38
N ASN A 321 -10.08 14.85 8.25
CA ASN A 321 -10.77 13.59 7.97
C ASN A 321 -12.30 13.79 7.84
N GLU A 322 -12.90 14.67 8.65
CA GLU A 322 -14.32 15.00 8.57
C GLU A 322 -14.66 15.75 7.28
N ILE A 323 -13.94 16.83 6.98
CA ILE A 323 -14.16 17.61 5.75
C ILE A 323 -13.84 16.78 4.53
N GLY A 324 -12.76 15.99 4.55
CA GLY A 324 -12.37 15.13 3.44
C GLY A 324 -13.47 14.14 3.07
N ARG A 325 -14.06 13.49 4.08
CA ARG A 325 -15.21 12.60 3.90
C ARG A 325 -16.42 13.29 3.30
N ARG A 326 -16.72 14.51 3.76
CA ARG A 326 -17.83 15.31 3.21
C ARG A 326 -17.59 15.69 1.75
N LEU A 327 -16.36 16.09 1.41
CA LEU A 327 -15.97 16.45 0.06
C LEU A 327 -16.01 15.23 -0.86
N HIS A 328 -15.44 14.11 -0.46
CA HIS A 328 -15.50 12.86 -1.23
C HIS A 328 -16.95 12.41 -1.45
N ASN A 329 -17.81 12.42 -0.42
CA ASN A 329 -19.21 12.05 -0.57
C ASN A 329 -19.97 12.98 -1.53
N ARG A 330 -19.62 14.26 -1.57
CA ARG A 330 -20.26 15.27 -2.44
C ARG A 330 -19.71 15.24 -3.86
N TYR A 331 -18.43 14.91 -4.01
CA TYR A 331 -17.66 14.95 -5.24
C TYR A 331 -16.98 13.60 -5.48
N SER A 332 -17.77 12.52 -5.48
CA SER A 332 -17.26 11.14 -5.54
C SER A 332 -16.58 10.75 -6.85
N PHE A 333 -16.60 11.66 -7.83
CA PHE A 333 -15.92 11.52 -9.11
C PHE A 333 -14.48 12.08 -9.09
N LEU A 334 -14.09 12.77 -8.02
CA LEU A 334 -12.74 13.30 -7.84
C LEU A 334 -11.82 12.26 -7.19
N GLY A 335 -10.57 12.23 -7.64
CA GLY A 335 -9.50 11.41 -7.06
C GLY A 335 -8.94 11.97 -5.74
N HIS A 336 -8.02 11.24 -5.12
CA HIS A 336 -7.39 11.60 -3.84
C HIS A 336 -6.67 12.94 -3.93
N TYR A 337 -5.90 13.17 -4.99
CA TYR A 337 -5.16 14.41 -5.21
C TYR A 337 -6.10 15.62 -5.33
N GLU A 338 -7.19 15.48 -6.09
CA GLU A 338 -8.15 16.57 -6.28
C GLU A 338 -8.89 16.91 -4.98
N ILE A 339 -9.28 15.87 -4.22
CA ILE A 339 -9.86 16.06 -2.88
C ILE A 339 -8.85 16.72 -1.93
N PHE A 340 -7.58 16.33 -1.98
CA PHE A 340 -6.52 16.95 -1.17
C PHE A 340 -6.30 18.43 -1.50
N VAL A 341 -6.34 18.78 -2.80
CA VAL A 341 -6.29 20.18 -3.25
C VAL A 341 -7.49 20.96 -2.71
N LEU A 342 -8.71 20.42 -2.82
CA LEU A 342 -9.91 21.05 -2.27
C LEU A 342 -9.83 21.22 -0.75
N LEU A 343 -9.33 20.22 -0.02
CA LEU A 343 -9.12 20.30 1.43
C LEU A 343 -8.20 21.46 1.81
N SER A 344 -7.10 21.63 1.07
CA SER A 344 -6.14 22.72 1.29
C SER A 344 -6.77 24.11 1.07
N PHE A 345 -7.71 24.23 0.13
CA PHE A 345 -8.47 25.48 -0.07
C PHE A 345 -9.47 25.73 1.06
N TYR A 346 -10.22 24.70 1.47
CA TYR A 346 -11.21 24.83 2.54
C TYR A 346 -10.57 25.25 3.87
N THR A 347 -9.46 24.62 4.24
CA THR A 347 -8.74 24.96 5.48
C THR A 347 -8.21 26.39 5.48
N TYR A 348 -7.73 26.86 4.33
CA TYR A 348 -7.29 28.25 4.17
C TYR A 348 -8.45 29.24 4.32
N LEU A 349 -9.60 28.95 3.70
CA LEU A 349 -10.79 29.82 3.79
C LEU A 349 -11.34 29.90 5.22
N ASP A 350 -11.47 28.76 5.91
CA ASP A 350 -11.94 28.72 7.29
C ASP A 350 -10.98 29.50 8.21
N TYR A 351 -9.66 29.37 8.02
CA TYR A 351 -8.68 30.15 8.76
C TYR A 351 -8.85 31.67 8.56
N MET A 352 -9.11 32.10 7.32
CA MET A 352 -9.30 33.53 7.01
C MET A 352 -10.56 34.09 7.68
N ASP A 353 -11.65 33.32 7.69
CA ASP A 353 -12.93 33.68 8.31
C ASP A 353 -12.79 33.78 9.84
N GLU A 354 -12.19 32.77 10.49
CA GLU A 354 -11.96 32.76 11.93
C GLU A 354 -11.13 33.95 12.43
N ASN A 355 -10.19 34.42 11.60
CA ASN A 355 -9.29 35.53 11.95
C ASN A 355 -9.83 36.90 11.50
N ASN A 356 -11.06 36.99 10.99
CA ASN A 356 -11.67 38.21 10.44
C ASN A 356 -10.73 38.95 9.46
N ILE A 357 -9.98 38.19 8.65
CA ILE A 357 -9.08 38.77 7.67
C ILE A 357 -9.94 39.15 6.45
N GLU A 358 -10.29 40.43 6.33
CA GLU A 358 -11.04 40.93 5.17
C GLU A 358 -10.29 40.61 3.87
N SER A 359 -10.89 39.77 3.01
CA SER A 359 -10.35 39.45 1.69
C SER A 359 -10.50 40.66 0.75
N THR A 360 -9.63 41.65 0.89
CA THR A 360 -9.61 42.85 0.02
C THR A 360 -9.00 42.55 -1.36
N THR A 361 -8.60 41.31 -1.63
CA THR A 361 -7.73 40.97 -2.75
C THR A 361 -8.11 39.66 -3.44
N TRP A 362 -9.37 39.52 -3.88
CA TRP A 362 -9.63 38.58 -4.99
C TRP A 362 -8.79 38.91 -6.24
N ASN A 363 -8.25 40.12 -6.34
CA ASN A 363 -7.31 40.55 -7.38
C ASN A 363 -5.82 40.29 -7.08
N ASP A 364 -5.40 40.05 -5.81
CA ASP A 364 -3.98 39.74 -5.51
C ASP A 364 -3.74 38.26 -5.17
N ILE A 365 -4.78 37.42 -5.11
CA ILE A 365 -4.65 35.95 -5.11
C ILE A 365 -4.45 35.46 -6.55
N GLU A 366 -3.40 35.99 -7.17
CA GLU A 366 -2.64 35.40 -8.28
C GLU A 366 -1.72 34.25 -7.77
N LEU A 367 -2.02 33.68 -6.60
CA LEU A 367 -1.18 32.70 -5.90
C LEU A 367 -1.36 31.26 -6.41
N VAL A 368 -2.24 31.04 -7.41
CA VAL A 368 -2.24 29.82 -8.26
C VAL A 368 -1.23 29.93 -9.41
N LYS A 369 -0.19 30.76 -9.24
CA LYS A 369 1.11 30.60 -9.90
C LYS A 369 2.02 29.56 -9.21
N ILE A 370 1.60 28.94 -8.09
CA ILE A 370 2.54 28.36 -7.10
C ILE A 370 2.72 26.83 -7.14
N MET A 371 1.87 26.04 -7.80
CA MET A 371 2.02 24.56 -7.74
C MET A 371 2.69 23.92 -8.96
N GLU A 372 3.80 24.50 -9.43
CA GLU A 372 4.87 23.70 -10.04
C GLU A 372 6.01 23.53 -9.02
N PRO A 373 6.64 22.35 -8.98
CA PRO A 373 7.82 22.24 -9.82
C PRO A 373 7.76 21.00 -10.73
N LYS A 374 7.89 21.19 -12.04
CA LYS A 374 8.33 20.11 -12.93
C LYS A 374 9.48 20.59 -13.82
N SER A 375 10.68 20.47 -13.26
CA SER A 375 11.98 20.57 -13.96
C SER A 375 12.36 21.93 -14.57
N ALA A 376 13.68 22.13 -14.71
CA ALA A 376 14.30 23.42 -15.01
C ALA A 376 14.21 23.89 -16.48
N THR A 377 13.41 23.26 -17.34
CA THR A 377 13.61 23.42 -18.81
C THR A 377 12.45 23.83 -19.69
N ASP A 378 11.25 24.18 -19.22
CA ASP A 378 10.32 24.87 -20.15
C ASP A 378 9.39 25.91 -19.52
N LYS A 379 9.20 27.02 -20.25
CA LYS A 379 8.71 28.31 -19.71
C LYS A 379 7.33 28.69 -20.26
N ARG A 380 6.43 29.01 -19.31
CA ARG A 380 5.22 29.89 -19.37
C ARG A 380 3.96 29.30 -20.01
N ILE A 381 2.94 29.09 -19.18
CA ILE A 381 1.54 28.84 -19.58
C ILE A 381 0.79 30.18 -19.73
N ASP A 382 0.00 30.28 -20.80
CA ASP A 382 -0.82 31.43 -21.19
C ASP A 382 -2.12 31.51 -20.34
N LYS A 383 -2.49 32.73 -19.91
CA LYS A 383 -3.63 32.99 -19.02
C LYS A 383 -4.99 32.68 -19.66
N GLU A 384 -5.13 32.84 -20.98
CA GLU A 384 -6.38 32.51 -21.68
C GLU A 384 -6.62 30.99 -21.74
N ILE A 385 -5.56 30.20 -21.99
CA ILE A 385 -5.63 28.73 -22.05
C ILE A 385 -5.98 28.11 -20.69
N LEU A 386 -5.53 28.73 -19.58
CA LEU A 386 -5.82 28.25 -18.22
C LEU A 386 -7.28 28.51 -17.80
N ASN A 387 -7.84 29.66 -18.17
CA ASN A 387 -9.26 29.95 -17.95
C ASN A 387 -10.13 29.01 -18.78
N ASP A 388 -9.73 28.74 -20.03
CA ASP A 388 -10.34 27.72 -20.87
C ASP A 388 -10.16 26.32 -20.29
N SER A 389 -9.06 26.00 -19.62
CA SER A 389 -8.82 24.69 -19.00
C SER A 389 -9.61 24.46 -17.72
N ILE A 390 -9.88 25.49 -16.90
CA ILE A 390 -10.76 25.40 -15.72
C ILE A 390 -12.22 25.31 -16.17
N VAL A 391 -12.61 26.11 -17.16
CA VAL A 391 -13.92 26.00 -17.81
C VAL A 391 -14.05 24.64 -18.49
N ASN A 392 -13.00 24.12 -19.12
CA ASN A 392 -12.98 22.76 -19.67
C ASN A 392 -12.96 21.69 -18.59
N LEU A 393 -12.31 21.86 -17.44
CA LEU A 393 -12.38 20.91 -16.31
C LEU A 393 -13.77 20.88 -15.70
N ILE A 394 -14.42 22.04 -15.56
CA ILE A 394 -15.81 22.15 -15.11
C ILE A 394 -16.74 21.54 -16.17
N ASN A 395 -16.52 21.80 -17.46
CA ASN A 395 -17.33 21.28 -18.56
C ASN A 395 -17.10 19.78 -18.80
N GLU A 396 -15.86 19.29 -18.69
CA GLU A 396 -15.48 17.87 -18.75
C GLU A 396 -15.97 17.15 -17.50
N ASN A 397 -15.97 17.78 -16.33
CA ASN A 397 -16.59 17.22 -15.13
C ASN A 397 -18.12 17.17 -15.22
N GLU A 398 -18.76 18.17 -15.81
CA GLU A 398 -20.20 18.09 -16.15
C GLU A 398 -20.45 17.01 -17.22
N LEU A 399 -19.55 16.82 -18.20
CA LEU A 399 -19.64 15.75 -19.19
C LEU A 399 -19.48 14.37 -18.55
N ARG A 400 -18.46 14.18 -17.69
CA ARG A 400 -18.20 12.93 -16.95
C ARG A 400 -19.31 12.64 -15.95
N LYS A 401 -19.88 13.66 -15.33
CA LYS A 401 -21.08 13.54 -14.48
C LYS A 401 -22.28 13.07 -15.30
N GLN A 402 -22.50 13.63 -16.49
CA GLN A 402 -23.55 13.18 -17.40
C GLN A 402 -23.31 11.74 -17.88
N GLU A 403 -22.07 11.38 -18.23
CA GLU A 403 -21.69 10.00 -18.61
C GLU A 403 -21.86 9.02 -17.45
N HIS A 404 -21.47 9.40 -16.23
CA HIS A 404 -21.66 8.60 -15.03
C HIS A 404 -23.16 8.43 -14.73
N GLU A 405 -23.95 9.50 -14.75
CA GLU A 405 -25.40 9.43 -14.57
C GLU A 405 -26.05 8.54 -15.65
N GLN A 406 -25.60 8.63 -16.90
CA GLN A 406 -26.07 7.75 -18.00
C GLN A 406 -25.67 6.29 -17.77
N ASN A 407 -24.43 6.02 -17.37
CA ASN A 407 -23.93 4.68 -17.09
C ASN A 407 -24.62 4.06 -15.87
N GLU A 408 -24.90 4.85 -14.84
CA GLU A 408 -25.65 4.42 -13.67
C GLU A 408 -27.11 4.13 -14.03
N GLN A 409 -27.76 4.99 -14.82
CA GLN A 409 -29.09 4.71 -15.34
C GLN A 409 -29.14 3.45 -16.21
N PHE A 410 -28.12 3.24 -17.06
CA PHE A 410 -28.00 2.05 -17.89
C PHE A 410 -27.76 0.78 -17.04
N ARG A 411 -26.91 0.87 -16.02
CA ARG A 411 -26.69 -0.23 -15.07
C ARG A 411 -27.97 -0.56 -14.29
N LEU A 412 -28.71 0.47 -13.85
CA LEU A 412 -30.01 0.31 -13.20
C LEU A 412 -31.07 -0.25 -14.15
N SER A 413 -31.01 0.04 -15.46
CA SER A 413 -31.93 -0.56 -16.44
C SER A 413 -31.63 -2.03 -16.66
N ILE A 414 -30.34 -2.42 -16.77
CA ILE A 414 -29.95 -3.85 -16.84
C ILE A 414 -30.40 -4.58 -15.59
N LEU A 415 -30.13 -4.05 -14.39
CA LEU A 415 -30.55 -4.68 -13.14
C LEU A 415 -32.08 -4.80 -13.03
N ARG A 416 -32.85 -3.84 -13.56
CA ARG A 416 -34.31 -3.92 -13.64
C ARG A 416 -34.78 -5.00 -14.60
N GLU A 417 -34.15 -5.12 -15.77
CA GLU A 417 -34.47 -6.16 -16.75
C GLU A 417 -34.15 -7.56 -16.20
N GLU A 418 -32.98 -7.74 -15.59
CA GLU A 418 -32.59 -8.98 -14.93
C GLU A 418 -33.55 -9.34 -13.80
N TYR A 419 -33.93 -8.36 -12.97
CA TYR A 419 -34.93 -8.56 -11.91
C TYR A 419 -36.29 -8.98 -12.48
N GLN A 420 -36.77 -8.31 -13.53
CA GLN A 420 -38.04 -8.65 -14.19
C GLN A 420 -38.00 -10.05 -14.81
N GLN A 421 -36.86 -10.44 -15.41
CA GLN A 421 -36.67 -11.76 -15.97
C GLN A 421 -36.65 -12.83 -14.87
N ALA A 422 -35.92 -12.61 -13.78
CA ALA A 422 -35.92 -13.50 -12.62
C ALA A 422 -37.31 -13.61 -11.98
N GLU A 423 -38.07 -12.51 -11.88
CA GLU A 423 -39.43 -12.53 -11.35
C GLU A 423 -40.39 -13.28 -12.28
N HIS A 424 -40.24 -13.12 -13.60
CA HIS A 424 -41.02 -13.87 -14.58
C HIS A 424 -40.72 -15.37 -14.52
N GLU A 425 -39.44 -15.76 -14.45
CA GLU A 425 -39.04 -17.16 -14.26
C GLU A 425 -39.57 -17.73 -12.94
N ARG A 426 -39.51 -16.96 -11.86
CA ARG A 426 -40.07 -17.38 -10.56
C ARG A 426 -41.57 -17.64 -10.66
N LYS A 427 -42.32 -16.72 -11.29
CA LYS A 427 -43.77 -16.89 -11.53
C LYS A 427 -44.09 -18.08 -12.44
N GLN A 428 -43.23 -18.38 -13.42
CA GLN A 428 -43.38 -19.58 -14.26
C GLN A 428 -43.13 -20.86 -13.47
N ARG A 429 -42.08 -20.92 -12.63
CA ARG A 429 -41.81 -22.05 -11.74
C ARG A 429 -42.97 -22.26 -10.75
N GLU A 430 -43.45 -21.20 -10.11
CA GLU A 430 -44.61 -21.26 -9.20
C GLU A 430 -45.90 -21.75 -9.90
N ARG A 431 -46.07 -21.47 -11.20
CA ARG A 431 -47.19 -22.02 -12.00
C ARG A 431 -47.01 -23.50 -12.31
N LEU A 432 -45.80 -23.90 -12.74
CA LEU A 432 -45.48 -25.30 -13.03
C LEU A 432 -45.60 -26.18 -11.80
N GLU A 433 -45.14 -25.71 -10.63
CA GLU A 433 -45.29 -26.41 -9.36
C GLU A 433 -46.75 -26.56 -8.94
N LYS A 434 -47.60 -25.56 -9.22
CA LYS A 434 -49.06 -25.63 -9.00
C LYS A 434 -49.75 -26.59 -9.98
N GLU A 435 -49.29 -26.68 -11.22
CA GLU A 435 -49.82 -27.63 -12.20
C GLU A 435 -49.38 -29.08 -11.88
N GLU A 436 -48.13 -29.29 -11.43
CA GLU A 436 -47.65 -30.61 -10.97
C GLU A 436 -48.33 -31.11 -9.69
N THR A 437 -48.73 -30.21 -8.79
CA THR A 437 -49.51 -30.59 -7.60
C THR A 437 -50.96 -30.97 -7.95
N VAL A 438 -51.54 -30.40 -9.00
CA VAL A 438 -52.88 -30.80 -9.49
C VAL A 438 -52.85 -32.13 -10.26
N VAL A 439 -51.74 -32.46 -10.92
CA VAL A 439 -51.57 -33.74 -11.65
C VAL A 439 -51.19 -34.91 -10.73
N ASN A 440 -50.61 -34.64 -9.55
CA ASN A 440 -50.18 -35.66 -8.59
C ASN A 440 -51.15 -35.95 -7.43
N GLU A 441 -52.40 -35.45 -7.48
CA GLU A 441 -53.45 -36.00 -6.60
C GLU A 441 -53.74 -37.46 -7.02
N PRO A 442 -53.51 -38.47 -6.15
CA PRO A 442 -53.76 -39.85 -6.51
C PRO A 442 -55.27 -40.07 -6.64
N SER A 443 -55.75 -40.37 -7.85
CA SER A 443 -57.12 -40.86 -8.06
C SER A 443 -57.42 -42.02 -7.08
N GLU A 444 -58.63 -42.05 -6.51
CA GLU A 444 -59.08 -43.06 -5.53
C GLU A 444 -58.81 -44.52 -5.97
N PHE A 445 -58.64 -44.76 -7.26
CA PHE A 445 -58.29 -46.06 -7.84
C PHE A 445 -56.87 -46.57 -7.47
N GLY A 446 -55.92 -45.69 -7.16
CA GLY A 446 -54.54 -46.06 -6.82
C GLY A 446 -54.40 -46.68 -5.42
N LEU A 447 -55.24 -46.26 -4.47
CA LEU A 447 -55.23 -46.75 -3.09
C LEU A 447 -55.81 -48.17 -2.95
N LEU A 448 -56.80 -48.53 -3.79
CA LEU A 448 -57.41 -49.87 -3.75
C LEU A 448 -56.46 -51.00 -4.19
N LYS A 449 -55.54 -50.75 -5.14
CA LYS A 449 -54.57 -51.76 -5.61
C LYS A 449 -53.51 -52.11 -4.56
N ARG A 450 -53.15 -51.18 -3.67
CA ARG A 450 -52.18 -51.44 -2.59
C ARG A 450 -52.77 -52.26 -1.44
N PHE A 451 -54.09 -52.21 -1.22
CA PHE A 451 -54.75 -53.02 -0.19
C PHE A 451 -54.91 -54.49 -0.59
N MET A 452 -55.13 -54.79 -1.88
CA MET A 452 -55.35 -56.17 -2.34
C MET A 452 -54.07 -57.02 -2.49
N LYS A 453 -52.87 -56.43 -2.49
CA LYS A 453 -51.59 -57.17 -2.59
C LYS A 453 -51.01 -57.64 -1.24
N LYS A 454 -51.68 -57.34 -0.12
CA LYS A 454 -51.25 -57.75 1.24
C LYS A 454 -51.99 -58.98 1.80
N LYS A 455 -52.82 -59.64 0.99
CA LYS A 455 -53.42 -60.95 1.29
C LYS A 455 -53.24 -61.91 0.11
N GLN A 456 -52.03 -62.43 -0.05
CA GLN A 456 -51.75 -63.71 -0.68
C GLN A 456 -50.35 -64.18 -0.31
#